data_AF-A0A929ZRY7-F1
#
_entry.id   AF-A0A929ZRY7-F1
#
_cell.length_a   1.000
_cell.length_b   1.000
_cell.length_c   1.000
_cell.angle_alpha   90.00
_cell.angle_beta   90.00
_cell.angle_gamma   90.00
#
_symmetry.space_group_name_H-M   'P 1'
#
loop_
_entity.id
_entity.type
_entity.pdbx_description
1 polymer ?
#
loop_
_entity_poly.entity_id
_entity_poly.type
_entity_poly.pdbx_seq_one_letter_code
_entity_poly.pdbx_strand_id
1 'polypeptide(L)'
;MDNKKIYRKTSFFKWITVGGIASILFLQIISLFSIYNNMSNIIERNIHDAFSLSMEEYRDQVLQKNYTKDLKFQIKSLKNKKNIREEKDYKYDYTGKLTIDDVMNKVIGMTIADEKYDLDLTSLENILRKNLMTSELDIPFGLTVYPVEKNNIIEQSKNFKSQNFNHHSPRIEFDINREVQASFKDTHKVIFGKMIWYLIVSFIIFIIVAISFAYQLKIIIRQKKIEKIRQDFVDSMTHELKHPLQGALSLTEVLLNPYFSNSEERRNEAILKIKNNLQAINLSIESILEKTYSDDLEYSAQLKFSNIKNIVNDIVSNLSHVSDKFETISFT
;
A
#
# COMPACT_ATOMS: atom_id res chain seq x y z
N MET A 1 -34.00 6.88 -23.36
CA MET A 1 -32.76 7.65 -23.09
C MET A 1 -32.16 7.42 -21.70
N ASP A 2 -32.89 6.81 -20.75
CA ASP A 2 -32.41 6.65 -19.36
C ASP A 2 -31.41 5.52 -19.09
N ASN A 3 -31.45 4.39 -19.83
CA ASN A 3 -30.47 3.31 -19.65
C ASN A 3 -29.02 3.77 -19.88
N LYS A 4 -28.79 4.72 -20.79
CA LYS A 4 -27.45 5.27 -21.06
C LYS A 4 -26.91 6.13 -19.91
N LYS A 5 -27.78 6.79 -19.13
CA LYS A 5 -27.41 7.56 -17.93
C LYS A 5 -27.08 6.65 -16.75
N ILE A 6 -27.85 5.58 -16.54
CA ILE A 6 -27.62 4.62 -15.45
C ILE A 6 -26.29 3.86 -15.67
N TYR A 7 -26.03 3.43 -16.90
CA TYR A 7 -24.78 2.72 -17.25
C TYR A 7 -23.53 3.59 -17.11
N ARG A 8 -23.63 4.88 -17.46
CA ARG A 8 -22.55 5.86 -17.23
C ARG A 8 -22.28 6.06 -15.74
N LYS A 9 -23.32 6.09 -14.90
CA LYS A 9 -23.19 6.28 -13.45
C LYS A 9 -22.48 5.08 -12.80
N THR A 10 -22.81 3.85 -13.16
CA THR A 10 -22.15 2.64 -12.63
C THR A 10 -20.71 2.47 -13.14
N SER A 11 -20.43 2.86 -14.39
CA SER A 11 -19.06 2.91 -14.93
C SER A 11 -18.21 3.96 -14.21
N PHE A 12 -18.77 5.15 -13.95
CA PHE A 12 -18.08 6.22 -13.21
C PHE A 12 -17.68 5.78 -11.79
N PHE A 13 -18.57 5.11 -11.05
CA PHE A 13 -18.23 4.54 -9.74
C PHE A 13 -17.11 3.50 -9.82
N LYS A 14 -17.06 2.66 -10.87
CA LYS A 14 -15.96 1.71 -11.08
C LYS A 14 -14.61 2.41 -11.22
N TRP A 15 -14.56 3.47 -12.03
CA TRP A 15 -13.35 4.27 -12.21
C TRP A 15 -12.92 5.00 -10.93
N ILE A 16 -13.87 5.47 -10.11
CA ILE A 16 -13.57 6.04 -8.79
C ILE A 16 -12.94 4.99 -7.87
N THR A 17 -13.50 3.78 -7.80
CA THR A 17 -12.94 2.73 -6.93
C THR A 17 -11.55 2.28 -7.37
N VAL A 18 -11.34 2.10 -8.67
CA VAL A 18 -10.03 1.74 -9.24
C VAL A 18 -9.02 2.88 -9.04
N GLY A 19 -9.44 4.12 -9.26
CA GLY A 19 -8.62 5.31 -9.01
C GLY A 19 -8.24 5.45 -7.53
N GLY A 20 -9.17 5.18 -6.61
CA GLY A 20 -8.91 5.19 -5.18
C GLY A 20 -7.89 4.13 -4.77
N ILE A 21 -8.03 2.89 -5.25
CA ILE A 21 -7.08 1.80 -5.02
C ILE A 21 -5.69 2.17 -5.55
N ALA A 22 -5.61 2.68 -6.78
CA ALA A 22 -4.35 3.09 -7.38
C ALA A 22 -3.68 4.24 -6.61
N SER A 23 -4.47 5.21 -6.12
CA SER A 23 -3.99 6.32 -5.31
C SER A 23 -3.41 5.84 -3.97
N ILE A 24 -4.06 4.87 -3.31
CA ILE A 24 -3.55 4.28 -2.07
C ILE A 24 -2.20 3.59 -2.31
N LEU A 25 -2.10 2.76 -3.36
CA LEU A 25 -0.84 2.07 -3.69
C LEU A 25 0.28 3.07 -4.02
N PHE A 26 -0.03 4.13 -4.75
CA PHE A 26 0.92 5.19 -5.07
C PHE A 26 1.43 5.91 -3.81
N LEU A 27 0.51 6.27 -2.91
CA LEU A 27 0.85 6.91 -1.64
C LEU A 27 1.69 5.99 -0.74
N GLN A 28 1.42 4.68 -0.78
CA GLN A 28 2.17 3.67 -0.03
C GLN A 28 3.62 3.52 -0.53
N ILE A 29 3.85 3.60 -1.85
CA ILE A 29 5.19 3.61 -2.44
C ILE A 29 5.96 4.87 -2.01
N ILE A 30 5.33 6.04 -2.11
CA ILE A 30 5.94 7.31 -1.67
C ILE A 30 6.29 7.27 -0.18
N SER A 31 5.37 6.76 0.63
CA SER A 31 5.58 6.64 2.08
C SER A 31 6.76 5.74 2.41
N LEU A 32 6.86 4.55 1.79
CA LEU A 32 8.00 3.65 1.99
C LEU A 32 9.33 4.29 1.62
N PHE A 33 9.38 5.00 0.49
CA PHE A 33 10.58 5.72 0.07
C PHE A 33 10.96 6.83 1.07
N SER A 34 9.97 7.59 1.54
CA SER A 34 10.18 8.64 2.55
C SER A 34 10.68 8.08 3.88
N ILE A 35 10.10 6.98 4.37
CA ILE A 35 10.52 6.32 5.60
C ILE A 35 11.94 5.79 5.46
N TYR A 36 12.28 5.19 4.31
CA TYR A 36 13.64 4.73 4.03
C TYR A 36 14.65 5.88 4.11
N ASN A 37 14.39 6.99 3.42
CA ASN A 37 15.29 8.14 3.45
C ASN A 37 15.43 8.72 4.87
N ASN A 38 14.32 8.83 5.61
CA ASN A 38 14.36 9.31 6.98
C ASN A 38 15.17 8.38 7.89
N MET A 39 14.95 7.07 7.80
CA MET A 39 15.69 6.09 8.59
C MET A 39 17.19 6.10 8.24
N SER A 40 17.52 6.22 6.94
CA SER A 40 18.90 6.37 6.50
C SER A 40 19.56 7.59 7.15
N ASN A 41 18.90 8.75 7.12
CA ASN A 41 19.42 9.97 7.73
C ASN A 41 19.59 9.85 9.25
N ILE A 42 18.66 9.19 9.93
CA ILE A 42 18.75 8.94 11.39
C ILE A 42 19.96 8.04 11.69
N ILE A 43 20.16 6.97 10.92
CA ILE A 43 21.27 6.05 11.13
C ILE A 43 22.61 6.73 10.83
N GLU A 44 22.70 7.53 9.76
CA GLU A 44 23.91 8.30 9.45
C GLU A 44 24.27 9.28 10.57
N ARG A 45 23.28 9.99 11.12
CA ARG A 45 23.48 10.88 12.26
C ARG A 45 23.94 10.11 13.51
N ASN A 46 23.27 9.02 13.85
CA ASN A 46 23.65 8.22 15.02
C ASN A 46 25.06 7.62 14.87
N ILE A 47 25.44 7.21 13.65
CA ILE A 47 26.80 6.76 13.34
C ILE A 47 27.80 7.91 13.57
N HIS A 48 27.49 9.10 13.07
CA HIS A 48 28.34 10.28 13.23
C HIS A 48 28.51 10.66 14.70
N ASP A 49 27.41 10.74 15.45
CA ASP A 49 27.38 11.11 16.87
C ASP A 49 28.10 10.04 17.71
N ALA A 50 27.89 8.75 17.43
CA ALA A 50 28.61 7.68 18.11
C ALA A 50 30.12 7.74 17.82
N PHE A 51 30.51 8.06 16.58
CA PHE A 51 31.93 8.14 16.21
C PHE A 51 32.62 9.36 16.82
N SER A 52 31.99 10.53 16.81
CA SER A 52 32.52 11.75 17.43
C SER A 52 32.69 11.59 18.93
N LEU A 53 31.68 11.07 19.63
CA LEU A 53 31.76 10.78 21.06
C LEU A 53 32.86 9.77 21.39
N SER A 54 33.05 8.76 20.54
CA SER A 54 34.10 7.76 20.74
C SER A 54 35.50 8.34 20.56
N MET A 55 35.67 9.27 19.62
CA MET A 55 36.91 10.01 19.42
C MET A 55 37.22 10.91 20.62
N GLU A 56 36.22 11.61 21.14
CA GLU A 56 36.36 12.45 22.34
C GLU A 56 36.73 11.61 23.58
N GLU A 57 35.98 10.54 23.87
CA GLU A 57 36.24 9.64 25.00
C GLU A 57 37.63 8.99 24.91
N TYR A 58 38.08 8.62 23.71
CA TYR A 58 39.42 8.07 23.50
C TYR A 58 40.52 9.12 23.76
N ARG A 59 40.35 10.35 23.29
CA ARG A 59 41.31 11.44 23.52
C ARG A 59 41.43 11.77 25.00
N ASP A 60 40.32 11.80 25.72
CA ASP A 60 40.29 11.99 27.17
C ASP A 60 41.03 10.86 27.91
N GLN A 61 40.85 9.60 27.50
CA GLN A 61 41.58 8.47 28.09
C GLN A 61 43.08 8.57 27.84
N VAL A 62 43.50 8.95 26.63
CA VAL A 62 44.92 9.16 26.29
C VAL A 62 45.52 10.29 27.13
N LEU A 63 44.80 11.41 27.26
CA LEU A 63 45.24 12.52 28.10
C LEU A 63 45.32 12.11 29.57
N GLN A 64 44.28 11.55 30.17
CA GLN A 64 44.29 11.18 31.59
C GLN A 64 45.37 10.14 31.94
N LYS A 65 45.63 9.18 31.05
CA LYS A 65 46.64 8.15 31.26
C LYS A 65 48.06 8.73 31.26
N ASN A 66 48.30 9.77 30.45
CA ASN A 66 49.64 10.31 30.22
C ASN A 66 49.91 11.66 30.92
N TYR A 67 48.87 12.39 31.34
CA TYR A 67 48.96 13.60 32.15
C TYR A 67 48.85 13.29 33.65
N THR A 68 50.01 13.17 34.31
CA THR A 68 50.13 13.19 35.78
C THR A 68 50.89 14.43 36.28
N LYS A 69 51.18 15.40 35.39
CA LYS A 69 51.91 16.64 35.72
C LYS A 69 51.05 17.87 35.45
N ASP A 70 51.12 18.83 36.39
CA ASP A 70 50.51 20.15 36.31
C ASP A 70 50.66 20.77 34.91
N LEU A 71 49.55 21.23 34.33
CA LEU A 71 49.55 22.07 33.12
C LEU A 71 50.29 23.38 33.43
N LYS A 72 51.59 23.41 33.18
CA LYS A 72 52.39 24.64 33.21
C LYS A 72 52.24 25.35 31.87
N PHE A 73 51.24 26.21 31.77
CA PHE A 73 51.17 27.20 30.70
C PHE A 73 52.29 28.23 30.90
N GLN A 74 53.45 28.00 30.30
CA GLN A 74 54.46 29.05 30.18
C GLN A 74 54.04 29.97 29.04
N ILE A 75 53.45 31.12 29.38
CA ILE A 75 53.35 32.24 28.44
C ILE A 75 54.78 32.72 28.21
N LYS A 76 55.41 32.21 27.15
CA LYS A 76 56.72 32.66 26.72
C LYS A 76 56.52 34.04 26.09
N SER A 77 56.71 35.10 26.88
CA SER A 77 56.78 36.45 26.32
C SER A 77 57.85 36.45 25.24
N LEU A 78 57.50 36.85 24.01
CA LEU A 78 58.37 36.92 22.85
C LEU A 78 59.50 37.93 23.07
N LYS A 79 60.53 37.56 23.84
CA LYS A 79 61.81 38.25 23.89
C LYS A 79 62.92 37.26 23.56
N ASN A 80 63.69 37.64 22.53
CA ASN A 80 64.82 36.96 21.92
C ASN A 80 64.53 35.77 21.01
N LYS A 81 64.16 36.13 19.78
CA LYS A 81 64.24 35.31 18.57
C LYS A 81 65.72 35.18 18.16
N LYS A 82 66.43 34.14 18.64
CA LYS A 82 67.74 33.78 18.03
C LYS A 82 68.14 32.31 18.05
N ASN A 83 67.30 31.40 18.51
CA ASN A 83 67.42 29.97 18.19
C ASN A 83 66.07 29.31 18.44
N ILE A 84 65.18 29.37 17.46
CA ILE A 84 63.93 28.64 17.45
C ILE A 84 64.12 27.59 16.37
N ARG A 85 64.21 26.31 16.78
CA ARG A 85 64.00 25.16 15.87
C ARG A 85 62.76 25.46 15.06
N GLU A 86 62.79 25.25 13.74
CA GLU A 86 61.67 25.48 12.83
C GLU A 86 60.35 25.00 13.45
N GLU A 87 59.64 25.96 14.03
CA GLU A 87 58.31 25.81 14.57
C GLU A 87 57.44 25.79 13.33
N LYS A 88 56.84 24.64 13.01
CA LYS A 88 55.95 24.55 11.84
C LYS A 88 54.86 25.60 12.02
N ASP A 89 54.84 26.60 11.15
CA ASP A 89 53.80 27.62 11.11
C ASP A 89 52.49 26.95 10.68
N TYR A 90 51.72 26.48 11.65
CA TYR A 90 50.35 25.99 11.42
C TYR A 90 49.45 27.19 11.11
N LYS A 91 49.29 27.51 9.82
CA LYS A 91 48.46 28.62 9.35
C LYS A 91 47.02 28.13 9.14
N TYR A 92 46.11 28.57 9.99
CA TYR A 92 44.68 28.23 9.91
C TYR A 92 43.84 29.43 9.44
N ASP A 93 42.77 29.14 8.70
CA ASP A 93 41.78 30.12 8.23
C ASP A 93 40.63 30.22 9.26
N TYR A 94 40.42 31.41 9.82
CA TYR A 94 39.48 31.67 10.93
C TYR A 94 38.22 32.40 10.47
N THR A 95 37.68 32.03 9.32
CA THR A 95 36.53 32.73 8.71
C THR A 95 35.16 32.38 9.31
N GLY A 96 35.09 31.50 10.33
CA GLY A 96 33.85 31.10 11.01
C GLY A 96 33.83 31.39 12.52
N LYS A 97 32.62 31.51 13.11
CA LYS A 97 32.41 31.60 14.58
C LYS A 97 32.88 30.30 15.24
N LEU A 98 34.12 30.25 15.71
CA LEU A 98 34.63 29.13 16.52
C LEU A 98 33.93 29.10 17.88
N THR A 99 33.46 27.92 18.29
CA THR A 99 32.99 27.68 19.65
C THR A 99 34.17 27.39 20.59
N ILE A 100 33.95 27.50 21.91
CA ILE A 100 34.97 27.15 22.91
C ILE A 100 35.38 25.68 22.75
N ASP A 101 34.43 24.81 22.41
CA ASP A 101 34.66 23.38 22.21
C ASP A 101 35.55 23.11 20.99
N ASP A 102 35.41 23.88 19.90
CA ASP A 102 36.28 23.76 18.72
C ASP A 102 37.73 24.14 19.05
N VAL A 103 37.91 25.21 19.82
CA VAL A 103 39.23 25.65 20.28
C VAL A 103 39.84 24.60 21.20
N MET A 104 39.07 24.09 22.16
CA MET A 104 39.53 23.09 23.11
C MET A 104 39.91 21.78 22.41
N ASN A 105 39.08 21.31 21.48
CA ASN A 105 39.37 20.17 20.63
C ASN A 105 40.66 20.39 19.83
N LYS A 106 40.93 21.59 19.32
CA LYS A 106 42.18 21.82 18.60
C LYS A 106 43.41 21.79 19.52
N VAL A 107 43.30 22.41 20.70
CA VAL A 107 44.38 22.43 21.71
C VAL A 107 44.72 21.01 22.14
N ILE A 108 43.72 20.18 22.43
CA ILE A 108 43.93 18.75 22.77
C ILE A 108 44.66 18.02 21.64
N GLY A 109 44.28 18.29 20.38
CA GLY A 109 44.91 17.68 19.21
C GLY A 109 46.37 18.10 19.05
N MET A 110 46.70 19.36 19.36
CA MET A 110 48.07 19.85 19.39
C MET A 110 48.90 19.17 20.49
N THR A 111 48.34 19.06 21.69
CA THR A 111 49.01 18.40 22.83
C THR A 111 49.33 16.94 22.53
N ILE A 112 48.37 16.20 21.96
CA ILE A 112 48.55 14.79 21.59
C ILE A 112 49.66 14.62 20.54
N ALA A 113 49.73 15.54 19.57
CA ALA A 113 50.74 15.49 18.51
C ALA A 113 52.15 15.87 18.99
N ASP A 114 52.27 16.86 19.88
CA ASP A 114 53.57 17.31 20.42
C ASP A 114 54.22 16.21 21.27
N GLU A 115 53.41 15.55 22.12
CA GLU A 115 53.83 14.42 22.95
C GLU A 115 53.97 13.10 22.17
N LYS A 116 53.61 13.09 20.88
CA LYS A 116 53.67 11.93 19.97
C LYS A 116 53.02 10.66 20.53
N TYR A 117 51.84 10.79 21.13
CA TYR A 117 51.14 9.60 21.64
C TYR A 117 50.75 8.65 20.50
N ASP A 118 51.03 7.36 20.68
CA ASP A 118 50.62 6.33 19.74
C ASP A 118 49.09 6.16 19.73
N LEU A 119 48.53 5.94 18.53
CA LEU A 119 47.10 5.71 18.35
C LEU A 119 46.86 4.20 18.42
N ASP A 120 46.34 3.70 19.55
CA ASP A 120 45.90 2.31 19.65
C ASP A 120 44.48 2.17 19.08
N LEU A 121 44.42 1.70 17.83
CA LEU A 121 43.16 1.42 17.15
C LEU A 121 42.29 0.41 17.88
N THR A 122 42.85 -0.53 18.64
CA THR A 122 42.08 -1.56 19.35
C THR A 122 41.22 -0.94 20.46
N SER A 123 41.82 0.00 21.20
CA SER A 123 41.13 0.72 22.27
C SER A 123 40.02 1.62 21.72
N LEU A 124 40.29 2.34 20.63
CA LEU A 124 39.29 3.16 19.93
C LEU A 124 38.15 2.30 19.34
N GLU A 125 38.46 1.12 18.77
CA GLU A 125 37.45 0.17 18.30
C GLU A 125 36.53 -0.30 19.44
N ASN A 126 37.07 -0.58 20.63
CA ASN A 126 36.26 -1.02 21.76
C ASN A 126 35.29 0.08 22.25
N ILE A 127 35.76 1.32 22.31
CA ILE A 127 34.93 2.48 22.67
C ILE A 127 33.84 2.69 21.61
N LEU A 128 34.21 2.67 20.32
CA LEU A 128 33.26 2.82 19.23
C LEU A 128 32.20 1.73 19.22
N ARG A 129 32.61 0.47 19.44
CA ARG A 129 31.67 -0.65 19.56
C ARG A 129 30.69 -0.43 20.70
N LYS A 130 31.15 0.02 21.87
CA LYS A 130 30.28 0.33 23.01
C LYS A 130 29.26 1.43 22.66
N ASN A 131 29.71 2.53 22.07
CA ASN A 131 28.84 3.68 21.75
C ASN A 131 27.83 3.38 20.63
N LEU A 132 28.20 2.54 19.65
CA LEU A 132 27.28 2.02 18.64
C LEU A 132 26.21 1.10 19.25
N MET A 133 26.58 0.24 20.21
CA MET A 133 25.62 -0.63 20.90
C MET A 133 24.63 0.17 21.76
N THR A 134 25.07 1.26 22.41
CA THR A 134 24.18 2.19 23.11
C THR A 134 23.15 2.83 22.17
N SER A 135 23.52 3.05 20.91
CA SER A 135 22.63 3.55 19.85
C SER A 135 21.80 2.47 19.16
N GLU A 136 21.80 1.23 19.69
CA GLU A 136 21.18 0.04 19.10
C GLU A 136 21.63 -0.19 17.65
N LEU A 137 22.92 -0.01 17.36
CA LEU A 137 23.53 -0.24 16.05
C LEU A 137 24.60 -1.32 16.17
N ASP A 138 24.23 -2.56 15.86
CA ASP A 138 25.20 -3.64 15.70
C ASP A 138 25.62 -3.72 14.22
N ILE A 139 26.64 -2.93 13.86
CA ILE A 139 27.15 -2.85 12.50
C ILE A 139 28.65 -3.22 12.52
N PRO A 140 29.10 -4.16 11.66
CA PRO A 140 30.53 -4.38 11.48
C PRO A 140 31.19 -3.14 10.91
N PHE A 141 32.25 -2.68 11.57
CA PHE A 141 33.01 -1.51 11.18
C PHE A 141 34.52 -1.78 11.16
N GLY A 142 35.24 -0.95 10.43
CA GLY A 142 36.71 -0.88 10.42
C GLY A 142 37.18 0.57 10.49
N LEU A 143 38.34 0.80 11.08
CA LEU A 143 38.94 2.12 11.21
C LEU A 143 40.11 2.27 10.23
N THR A 144 40.21 3.45 9.62
CA THR A 144 41.34 3.83 8.77
C THR A 144 41.90 5.18 9.21
N VAL A 145 43.22 5.26 9.31
CA VAL A 145 43.94 6.47 9.71
C VAL A 145 44.57 7.12 8.50
N TYR A 146 44.30 8.41 8.32
CA TYR A 146 44.83 9.25 7.26
C TYR A 146 45.71 10.37 7.84
N PRO A 147 46.79 10.77 7.16
CA PRO A 147 47.49 12.02 7.43
C PRO A 147 46.60 13.20 7.04
N VAL A 148 46.58 14.25 7.86
CA VAL A 148 45.83 15.49 7.56
C VAL A 148 46.30 16.12 6.23
N GLU A 149 47.61 16.09 5.95
CA GLU A 149 48.19 16.71 4.74
C GLU A 149 48.19 15.82 3.49
N LYS A 150 47.99 14.50 3.63
CA LYS A 150 48.16 13.54 2.52
C LYS A 150 47.08 12.47 2.57
N ASN A 151 46.52 12.12 1.42
CA ASN A 151 45.42 11.14 1.36
C ASN A 151 45.88 9.67 1.41
N ASN A 152 47.12 9.40 1.84
CA ASN A 152 47.69 8.05 1.86
C ASN A 152 47.40 7.38 3.19
N ILE A 153 46.92 6.14 3.18
CA ILE A 153 46.57 5.41 4.41
C ILE A 153 47.83 5.18 5.27
N ILE A 154 47.78 5.57 6.55
CA ILE A 154 48.85 5.30 7.54
C ILE A 154 48.65 3.92 8.15
N GLU A 155 47.44 3.67 8.65
CA GLU A 155 47.13 2.47 9.41
C GLU A 155 45.67 2.07 9.20
N GLN A 156 45.42 0.76 9.22
CA GLN A 156 44.09 0.17 9.10
C GLN A 156 43.91 -0.85 10.21
N SER A 157 42.71 -0.88 10.76
CA SER A 157 42.36 -1.91 11.73
C SER A 157 42.40 -3.30 11.09
N LYS A 158 42.72 -4.32 11.91
CA LYS A 158 42.86 -5.71 11.44
C LYS A 158 41.59 -6.24 10.77
N ASN A 159 40.43 -5.70 11.15
CA ASN A 159 39.11 -6.07 10.62
C ASN A 159 38.83 -5.48 9.23
N PHE A 160 39.68 -4.57 8.75
CA PHE A 160 39.47 -3.86 7.48
C PHE A 160 39.77 -4.72 6.24
N LYS A 161 40.76 -5.62 6.30
CA LYS A 161 41.24 -6.38 5.12
C LYS A 161 40.28 -7.44 4.60
N SER A 162 39.25 -7.82 5.35
CA SER A 162 38.34 -8.92 5.02
C SER A 162 36.92 -8.48 4.69
N GLN A 163 36.65 -7.17 4.58
CA GLN A 163 35.29 -6.65 4.50
C GLN A 163 35.12 -5.61 3.38
N ASN A 164 34.03 -5.75 2.62
CA ASN A 164 33.56 -4.71 1.70
C ASN A 164 32.76 -3.68 2.50
N PHE A 165 33.35 -2.51 2.73
CA PHE A 165 32.67 -1.39 3.36
C PHE A 165 31.95 -0.56 2.30
N ASN A 166 30.68 -0.26 2.54
CA ASN A 166 29.81 0.42 1.57
C ASN A 166 29.38 1.81 2.08
N HIS A 167 29.72 2.15 3.32
CA HIS A 167 29.40 3.42 3.94
C HIS A 167 30.60 3.90 4.76
N HIS A 168 30.90 5.20 4.68
CA HIS A 168 32.05 5.79 5.37
C HIS A 168 31.58 7.01 6.15
N SER A 169 32.01 7.11 7.41
CA SER A 169 31.81 8.31 8.19
C SER A 169 32.60 9.49 7.61
N PRO A 170 32.24 10.73 7.96
CA PRO A 170 33.17 11.85 7.87
C PRO A 170 34.48 11.53 8.59
N ARG A 171 35.57 12.13 8.11
CA ARG A 171 36.87 12.05 8.80
C ARG A 171 36.84 12.95 10.01
N ILE A 172 37.35 12.44 11.13
CA ILE A 172 37.47 13.19 12.38
C ILE A 172 38.96 13.31 12.73
N GLU A 173 39.42 14.52 13.01
CA GLU A 173 40.79 14.77 13.46
C GLU A 173 41.02 14.08 14.82
N PHE A 174 42.00 13.17 14.88
CA PHE A 174 42.51 12.67 16.15
C PHE A 174 43.52 13.67 16.75
N ASP A 175 44.44 14.13 15.91
CA ASP A 175 45.45 15.13 16.21
C ASP A 175 45.72 16.01 14.98
N ILE A 176 46.64 16.98 15.09
CA ILE A 176 46.95 17.91 13.99
C ILE A 176 47.59 17.25 12.76
N ASN A 177 48.03 15.99 12.86
CA ASN A 177 48.70 15.23 11.80
C ASN A 177 47.88 14.04 11.31
N ARG A 178 46.92 13.52 12.10
CA ARG A 178 46.18 12.28 11.86
C ARG A 178 44.66 12.49 11.96
N GLU A 179 43.95 12.04 10.93
CA GLU A 179 42.50 11.90 10.88
C GLU A 179 42.11 10.43 10.92
N VAL A 180 40.96 10.12 11.51
CA VAL A 180 40.40 8.77 11.57
C VAL A 180 39.05 8.74 10.84
N GLN A 181 38.83 7.69 10.07
CA GLN A 181 37.56 7.41 9.40
C GLN A 181 37.04 6.05 9.82
N ALA A 182 35.77 6.00 10.22
CA ALA A 182 35.05 4.75 10.41
C ALA A 182 34.37 4.32 9.11
N SER A 183 34.54 3.04 8.75
CA SER A 183 33.93 2.42 7.58
C SER A 183 32.99 1.32 8.01
N PHE A 184 31.76 1.31 7.51
CA PHE A 184 30.67 0.44 7.93
C PHE A 184 30.24 -0.50 6.81
N LYS A 185 29.94 -1.75 7.18
CA LYS A 185 29.44 -2.78 6.28
C LYS A 185 27.93 -2.93 6.42
N ASP A 186 27.26 -3.17 5.30
CA ASP A 186 25.85 -3.59 5.27
C ASP A 186 24.87 -2.62 5.98
N THR A 187 25.10 -1.31 5.94
CA THR A 187 24.22 -0.30 6.57
C THR A 187 22.75 -0.45 6.15
N HIS A 188 22.51 -0.85 4.89
CA HIS A 188 21.15 -1.14 4.40
C HIS A 188 20.43 -2.23 5.18
N LYS A 189 21.11 -3.30 5.61
CA LYS A 189 20.47 -4.38 6.39
C LYS A 189 19.98 -3.87 7.74
N VAL A 190 20.75 -3.01 8.39
CA VAL A 190 20.37 -2.40 9.66
C VAL A 190 19.21 -1.40 9.47
N ILE A 191 19.23 -0.63 8.39
CA ILE A 191 18.09 0.23 8.00
C ILE A 191 16.81 -0.61 7.84
N PHE A 192 16.86 -1.71 7.07
CA PHE A 192 15.71 -2.61 6.89
C PHE A 192 15.26 -3.29 8.19
N GLY A 193 16.20 -3.67 9.05
CA GLY A 193 15.90 -4.22 10.38
C GLY A 193 15.12 -3.24 11.25
N LYS A 194 15.53 -1.97 11.30
CA LYS A 194 14.80 -0.93 12.05
C LYS A 194 13.46 -0.54 11.39
N MET A 195 13.30 -0.80 10.10
CA MET A 195 12.06 -0.54 9.35
C MET A 195 11.05 -1.70 9.35
N ILE A 196 11.37 -2.84 9.98
CA ILE A 196 10.53 -4.05 9.87
C ILE A 196 9.08 -3.82 10.33
N TRP A 197 8.88 -3.02 11.37
CA TRP A 197 7.56 -2.67 11.87
C TRP A 197 6.75 -1.89 10.83
N TYR A 198 7.37 -0.92 10.15
CA TYR A 198 6.74 -0.15 9.08
C TYR A 198 6.43 -1.03 7.85
N LEU A 199 7.30 -1.99 7.53
CA LEU A 199 7.06 -2.96 6.46
C LEU A 199 5.86 -3.86 6.77
N ILE A 200 5.70 -4.32 8.02
CA ILE A 200 4.54 -5.13 8.44
C ILE A 200 3.23 -4.37 8.23
N VAL A 201 3.17 -3.10 8.65
CA VAL A 201 1.97 -2.27 8.53
C VAL A 201 1.62 -2.01 7.05
N SER A 202 2.64 -1.69 6.25
CA SER A 202 2.50 -1.53 4.80
C SER A 202 1.96 -2.82 4.16
N PHE A 203 2.49 -3.98 4.55
CA PHE A 203 2.04 -5.26 4.03
C PHE A 203 0.58 -5.59 4.37
N ILE A 204 0.12 -5.26 5.58
CA ILE A 204 -1.29 -5.43 5.99
C ILE A 204 -2.21 -4.57 5.12
N ILE A 205 -1.85 -3.30 4.90
CA ILE A 205 -2.64 -2.40 4.04
C ILE A 205 -2.70 -2.95 2.61
N PHE A 206 -1.58 -3.45 2.09
CA PHE A 206 -1.53 -4.07 0.76
C PHE A 206 -2.50 -5.26 0.64
N ILE A 207 -2.57 -6.13 1.66
CA ILE A 207 -3.51 -7.26 1.69
C ILE A 207 -4.97 -6.77 1.67
N ILE A 208 -5.31 -5.76 2.48
CA ILE A 208 -6.67 -5.21 2.54
C ILE A 208 -7.08 -4.66 1.17
N VAL A 209 -6.17 -3.93 0.51
CA VAL A 209 -6.39 -3.38 -0.83
C VAL A 209 -6.56 -4.51 -1.86
N ALA A 210 -5.74 -5.56 -1.80
CA ALA A 210 -5.85 -6.71 -2.70
C ALA A 210 -7.18 -7.46 -2.55
N ILE A 211 -7.64 -7.67 -1.31
CA ILE A 211 -8.95 -8.31 -1.04
C ILE A 211 -10.09 -7.44 -1.56
N SER A 212 -10.03 -6.13 -1.32
CA SER A 212 -11.01 -5.17 -1.83
C SER A 212 -11.10 -5.20 -3.37
N PHE A 213 -9.95 -5.23 -4.04
CA PHE A 213 -9.89 -5.34 -5.50
C PHE A 213 -10.48 -6.67 -6.02
N ALA A 214 -10.16 -7.80 -5.37
CA ALA A 214 -10.72 -9.09 -5.74
C ALA A 214 -12.25 -9.13 -5.56
N TYR A 215 -12.77 -8.51 -4.50
CA TYR A 215 -14.21 -8.38 -4.27
C TYR A 215 -14.88 -7.53 -5.35
N GLN A 216 -14.25 -6.41 -5.74
CA GLN A 216 -14.75 -5.55 -6.81
C GLN A 216 -14.84 -6.29 -8.15
N LEU A 217 -13.83 -7.10 -8.49
CA LEU A 217 -13.87 -7.95 -9.69
C LEU A 217 -15.03 -8.95 -9.66
N LYS A 218 -15.27 -9.61 -8.52
CA LYS A 218 -16.41 -10.52 -8.36
C LYS A 218 -17.75 -9.82 -8.59
N ILE A 219 -17.90 -8.60 -8.06
CA ILE A 219 -19.11 -7.80 -8.28
C ILE A 219 -19.29 -7.49 -9.77
N ILE A 220 -18.22 -7.07 -10.46
CA ILE A 220 -18.30 -6.74 -11.89
C ILE A 220 -18.77 -7.94 -12.72
N ILE A 221 -18.24 -9.14 -12.44
CA ILE A 221 -18.64 -10.37 -13.13
C ILE A 221 -20.11 -10.68 -12.86
N ARG A 222 -20.57 -10.58 -11.60
CA ARG A 222 -21.98 -10.80 -11.24
C ARG A 222 -22.91 -9.80 -11.93
N GLN A 223 -22.55 -8.52 -11.96
CA GLN A 223 -23.32 -7.49 -12.64
C GLN A 223 -23.50 -7.81 -14.13
N LYS A 224 -22.42 -8.18 -14.83
CA LYS A 224 -22.48 -8.57 -16.24
C LYS A 224 -23.37 -9.81 -16.46
N LYS A 225 -23.33 -10.78 -15.55
CA LYS A 225 -24.18 -11.97 -15.62
C LYS A 225 -25.66 -11.61 -15.48
N ILE A 226 -26.01 -10.78 -14.50
CA ILE A 226 -27.40 -10.33 -14.28
C ILE A 226 -27.90 -9.52 -15.48
N GLU A 227 -27.07 -8.64 -16.02
CA GLU A 227 -27.41 -7.85 -17.20
C GLU A 227 -27.69 -8.74 -18.42
N LYS A 228 -26.85 -9.77 -18.64
CA LYS A 228 -27.08 -10.75 -19.71
C LYS A 228 -28.41 -11.50 -19.53
N ILE A 229 -28.71 -11.99 -18.32
CA ILE A 229 -29.97 -12.69 -18.03
C ILE A 229 -31.17 -11.79 -18.30
N ARG A 230 -31.10 -10.51 -17.90
CA ARG A 230 -32.16 -9.54 -18.17
C ARG A 230 -32.36 -9.30 -19.66
N GLN A 231 -31.27 -9.21 -20.42
CA GLN A 231 -31.35 -9.03 -21.87
C GLN A 231 -31.99 -10.26 -22.54
N ASP A 232 -31.54 -11.47 -22.18
CA ASP A 232 -32.10 -12.72 -22.70
C ASP A 232 -33.60 -12.85 -22.34
N PHE A 233 -34.02 -12.41 -21.15
CA PHE A 233 -35.43 -12.38 -20.76
C PHE A 233 -36.26 -11.43 -21.63
N VAL A 234 -35.80 -10.20 -21.85
CA VAL A 234 -36.51 -9.21 -22.69
C VAL A 234 -36.62 -9.71 -24.13
N ASP A 235 -35.54 -10.29 -24.67
CA ASP A 235 -35.52 -10.83 -26.04
C ASP A 235 -36.49 -12.01 -26.19
N SER A 236 -36.54 -12.92 -25.20
CA SER A 236 -37.48 -14.04 -25.16
C SER A 236 -38.93 -13.56 -25.10
N MET A 237 -39.25 -12.67 -24.16
CA MET A 237 -40.62 -12.15 -23.99
C MET A 237 -41.09 -11.37 -25.22
N THR A 238 -40.19 -10.60 -25.86
CA THR A 238 -40.51 -9.88 -27.09
C THR A 238 -40.87 -10.85 -28.22
N HIS A 239 -40.12 -11.95 -28.35
CA HIS A 239 -40.40 -12.97 -29.35
C HIS A 239 -41.73 -13.70 -29.09
N GLU A 240 -41.98 -14.08 -27.83
CA GLU A 240 -43.22 -14.73 -27.38
C GLU A 240 -44.45 -13.85 -27.59
N LEU A 241 -44.36 -12.53 -27.39
CA LEU A 241 -45.46 -11.60 -27.65
C LEU A 241 -45.65 -11.33 -29.14
N LYS A 242 -44.57 -11.26 -29.91
CA LYS A 242 -44.62 -10.96 -31.35
C LYS A 242 -45.33 -12.05 -32.16
N HIS A 243 -45.13 -13.32 -31.82
CA HIS A 243 -45.72 -14.46 -32.54
C HIS A 243 -47.26 -14.44 -32.58
N PRO A 244 -47.97 -14.48 -31.44
CA PRO A 244 -49.43 -14.45 -31.42
C PRO A 244 -49.97 -13.11 -31.93
N LEU A 245 -49.24 -12.01 -31.72
CA LEU A 245 -49.63 -10.69 -32.25
C LEU A 245 -49.64 -10.68 -33.79
N GLN A 246 -48.57 -11.17 -34.43
CA GLN A 246 -48.53 -11.30 -35.89
C GLN A 246 -49.57 -12.28 -36.41
N GLY A 247 -49.83 -13.38 -35.69
CA GLY A 247 -50.89 -14.32 -36.01
C GLY A 247 -52.28 -13.69 -35.98
N ALA A 248 -52.59 -12.88 -34.95
CA ALA A 248 -53.84 -12.14 -34.85
C ALA A 248 -53.98 -11.11 -35.99
N LEU A 249 -52.93 -10.33 -36.25
CA LEU A 249 -52.92 -9.34 -37.34
C LEU A 249 -53.15 -9.99 -38.71
N SER A 250 -52.46 -11.09 -39.00
CA SER A 250 -52.64 -11.82 -40.27
C SER A 250 -54.06 -12.34 -40.44
N LEU A 251 -54.66 -12.90 -39.38
CA LEU A 251 -56.06 -13.36 -39.44
C LEU A 251 -57.05 -12.20 -39.59
N THR A 252 -56.78 -11.04 -38.99
CA THR A 252 -57.61 -9.84 -39.22
C THR A 252 -57.50 -9.34 -40.65
N GLU A 253 -56.33 -9.38 -41.27
CA GLU A 253 -56.16 -9.06 -42.70
C GLU A 253 -56.93 -10.03 -43.60
N VAL A 254 -56.93 -11.33 -43.27
CA VAL A 254 -57.74 -12.34 -43.97
C VAL A 254 -59.24 -12.06 -43.83
N LEU A 255 -59.70 -11.65 -42.65
CA LEU A 255 -61.12 -11.30 -42.41
C LEU A 255 -61.58 -10.03 -43.15
N LEU A 256 -60.66 -9.08 -43.39
CA LEU A 256 -60.92 -7.87 -44.17
C LEU A 256 -61.05 -8.14 -45.68
N ASN A 257 -60.62 -9.32 -46.17
CA ASN A 257 -60.74 -9.69 -47.58
C ASN A 257 -62.16 -10.21 -47.92
N PRO A 258 -62.92 -9.53 -48.81
CA PRO A 258 -64.32 -9.86 -49.11
C PRO A 258 -64.56 -11.30 -49.59
N TYR A 259 -63.55 -11.92 -50.22
CA TYR A 259 -63.63 -13.29 -50.72
C TYR A 259 -63.63 -14.34 -49.60
N PHE A 260 -63.08 -14.02 -48.43
CA PHE A 260 -63.00 -14.91 -47.27
C PHE A 260 -64.15 -14.67 -46.27
N SER A 261 -64.69 -13.45 -46.23
CA SER A 261 -65.76 -13.02 -45.30
C SER A 261 -67.13 -13.69 -45.56
N ASN A 262 -67.35 -14.20 -46.78
CA ASN A 262 -68.63 -14.76 -47.22
C ASN A 262 -68.94 -16.17 -46.67
N SER A 263 -67.94 -16.93 -46.22
CA SER A 263 -68.16 -18.22 -45.56
C SER A 263 -68.22 -18.04 -44.05
N GLU A 264 -69.40 -18.29 -43.46
CA GLU A 264 -69.65 -18.14 -42.02
C GLU A 264 -68.74 -19.03 -41.17
N GLU A 265 -68.49 -20.26 -41.60
CA GLU A 265 -67.64 -21.23 -40.89
C GLU A 265 -66.18 -20.76 -40.78
N ARG A 266 -65.56 -20.34 -41.90
CA ARG A 266 -64.16 -19.84 -41.89
C ARG A 266 -64.01 -18.52 -41.13
N ARG A 267 -65.03 -17.66 -41.18
CA ARG A 267 -65.06 -16.42 -40.41
C ARG A 267 -65.05 -16.70 -38.91
N ASN A 268 -65.92 -17.61 -38.45
CA ASN A 268 -65.98 -18.00 -37.04
C ASN A 268 -64.67 -18.68 -36.57
N GLU A 269 -64.07 -19.52 -37.42
CA GLU A 269 -62.76 -20.14 -37.13
C GLU A 269 -61.64 -19.10 -37.00
N ALA A 270 -61.58 -18.11 -37.91
CA ALA A 270 -60.60 -17.03 -37.85
C ALA A 270 -60.78 -16.15 -36.60
N ILE A 271 -62.03 -15.81 -36.23
CA ILE A 271 -62.34 -15.05 -35.01
C ILE A 271 -61.92 -15.84 -33.76
N LEU A 272 -62.16 -17.15 -33.72
CA LEU A 272 -61.74 -18.00 -32.61
C LEU A 272 -60.21 -18.03 -32.47
N LYS A 273 -59.48 -18.16 -33.59
CA LYS A 273 -58.00 -18.12 -33.58
C LYS A 273 -57.47 -16.76 -33.13
N ILE A 274 -58.10 -15.65 -33.52
CA ILE A 274 -57.75 -14.31 -33.02
C ILE A 274 -57.97 -14.22 -31.51
N LYS A 275 -59.10 -14.71 -31.00
CA LYS A 275 -59.39 -14.73 -29.55
C LYS A 275 -58.32 -15.52 -28.78
N ASN A 276 -57.93 -16.69 -29.28
CA ASN A 276 -56.89 -17.51 -28.66
C ASN A 276 -55.52 -16.81 -28.66
N ASN A 277 -55.15 -16.13 -29.76
CA ASN A 277 -53.91 -15.35 -29.82
C ASN A 277 -53.91 -14.18 -28.83
N LEU A 278 -55.03 -13.48 -28.66
CA LEU A 278 -55.16 -12.41 -27.67
C LEU A 278 -55.09 -12.95 -26.23
N GLN A 279 -55.69 -14.11 -25.96
CA GLN A 279 -55.55 -14.77 -24.66
C GLN A 279 -54.10 -15.18 -24.36
N ALA A 280 -53.37 -15.70 -25.35
CA ALA A 280 -51.96 -16.04 -25.19
C ALA A 280 -51.11 -14.80 -24.83
N ILE A 281 -51.36 -13.66 -25.49
CA ILE A 281 -50.70 -12.38 -25.14
C ILE A 281 -51.02 -11.98 -23.70
N ASN A 282 -52.28 -12.09 -23.28
CA ASN A 282 -52.69 -11.75 -21.92
C ASN A 282 -51.97 -12.62 -20.87
N LEU A 283 -51.84 -13.92 -21.12
CA LEU A 283 -51.10 -14.84 -20.25
C LEU A 283 -49.61 -14.48 -20.15
N SER A 284 -48.97 -14.09 -21.26
CA SER A 284 -47.58 -13.61 -21.23
C SER A 284 -47.44 -12.32 -20.41
N ILE A 285 -48.40 -11.40 -20.48
CA ILE A 285 -48.41 -10.17 -19.67
C ILE A 285 -48.61 -10.50 -18.19
N GLU A 286 -49.54 -11.39 -17.85
CA GLU A 286 -49.77 -11.84 -16.47
C GLU A 286 -48.51 -12.48 -15.87
N SER A 287 -47.83 -13.35 -16.62
CA SER A 287 -46.55 -13.95 -16.20
C SER A 287 -45.46 -12.91 -15.91
N ILE A 288 -45.38 -11.83 -16.70
CA ILE A 288 -44.44 -10.72 -16.47
C ILE A 288 -44.83 -9.93 -15.22
N LEU A 289 -46.11 -9.63 -15.04
CA LEU A 289 -46.62 -8.93 -13.87
C LEU A 289 -46.35 -9.75 -12.60
N GLU A 290 -46.66 -11.04 -12.60
CA GLU A 290 -46.43 -11.93 -11.47
C GLU A 290 -44.94 -11.98 -11.08
N LYS A 291 -44.03 -12.08 -12.06
CA LYS A 291 -42.57 -12.02 -11.79
C LYS A 291 -42.15 -10.70 -11.19
N THR A 292 -42.71 -9.58 -11.67
CA THR A 292 -42.40 -8.25 -11.15
C THR A 292 -42.92 -8.06 -9.72
N TYR A 293 -44.16 -8.49 -9.46
CA TYR A 293 -44.74 -8.48 -8.12
C TYR A 293 -44.00 -9.43 -7.17
N SER A 294 -43.52 -10.57 -7.65
CA SER A 294 -42.74 -11.52 -6.85
C SER A 294 -41.40 -10.94 -6.42
N ASP A 295 -40.70 -10.23 -7.31
CA ASP A 295 -39.46 -9.50 -6.97
C ASP A 295 -39.71 -8.44 -5.86
N ASP A 296 -40.86 -7.75 -5.89
CA ASP A 296 -41.25 -6.76 -4.86
C ASP A 296 -41.75 -7.42 -3.55
N LEU A 297 -42.45 -8.56 -3.64
CA LEU A 297 -42.96 -9.32 -2.49
C LEU A 297 -41.85 -10.03 -1.71
N GLU A 298 -40.76 -10.45 -2.36
CA GLU A 298 -39.59 -11.06 -1.69
C GLU A 298 -38.99 -10.11 -0.64
N TYR A 299 -39.13 -8.79 -0.83
CA TYR A 299 -38.73 -7.76 0.14
C TYR A 299 -39.74 -7.49 1.27
N SER A 300 -41.00 -7.95 1.15
CA SER A 300 -42.09 -7.66 2.10
C SER A 300 -42.76 -8.89 2.72
N ALA A 301 -42.28 -10.10 2.39
CA ALA A 301 -42.82 -11.35 2.93
C ALA A 301 -42.68 -11.43 4.46
N GLN A 302 -43.81 -11.28 5.16
CA GLN A 302 -43.90 -11.50 6.60
C GLN A 302 -44.18 -12.97 6.87
N LEU A 303 -43.18 -13.71 7.33
CA LEU A 303 -43.35 -15.09 7.79
C LEU A 303 -44.25 -15.12 9.02
N LYS A 304 -45.44 -15.72 8.89
CA LYS A 304 -46.33 -16.02 10.02
C LYS A 304 -46.25 -17.50 10.36
N PHE A 305 -46.10 -17.81 11.65
CA PHE A 305 -46.15 -19.19 12.14
C PHE A 305 -47.58 -19.71 11.96
N SER A 306 -47.76 -20.74 11.13
CA SER A 306 -49.07 -21.34 10.87
C SER A 306 -48.97 -22.86 10.79
N ASN A 307 -50.05 -23.55 11.17
CA ASN A 307 -50.10 -25.00 11.21
C ASN A 307 -50.31 -25.56 9.79
N ILE A 308 -49.30 -26.24 9.27
CA ILE A 308 -49.27 -26.83 7.92
C ILE A 308 -50.48 -27.73 7.67
N LYS A 309 -50.96 -28.47 8.68
CA LYS A 309 -52.08 -29.40 8.54
C LYS A 309 -53.39 -28.66 8.19
N ASN A 310 -53.59 -27.47 8.74
CA ASN A 310 -54.77 -26.66 8.43
C ASN A 310 -54.70 -26.07 7.02
N ILE A 311 -53.52 -25.58 6.62
CA ILE A 311 -53.29 -25.07 5.26
C ILE A 311 -53.53 -26.17 4.22
N VAL A 312 -53.03 -27.38 4.46
CA VAL A 312 -53.24 -28.52 3.57
C VAL A 312 -54.72 -28.89 3.49
N ASN A 313 -55.43 -28.92 4.61
CA ASN A 313 -56.87 -29.21 4.61
C ASN A 313 -57.68 -28.13 3.88
N ASP A 314 -57.34 -26.85 4.03
CA ASP A 314 -57.98 -25.74 3.33
C ASP A 314 -57.73 -25.78 1.80
N ILE A 315 -56.53 -26.19 1.39
CA ILE A 315 -56.21 -26.39 -0.04
C ILE A 315 -57.00 -27.57 -0.60
N VAL A 316 -57.05 -28.69 0.12
CA VAL A 316 -57.80 -29.89 -0.30
C VAL A 316 -59.30 -29.60 -0.40
N SER A 317 -59.88 -28.89 0.58
CA SER A 317 -61.30 -28.53 0.53
C SER A 317 -61.63 -27.57 -0.60
N ASN A 318 -60.75 -26.62 -0.91
CA ASN A 318 -60.95 -25.70 -2.04
C ASN A 318 -60.83 -26.42 -3.39
N LEU A 319 -59.88 -27.36 -3.52
CA LEU A 319 -59.73 -28.16 -4.74
C LEU A 319 -60.91 -29.11 -4.95
N SER A 320 -61.44 -29.75 -3.90
CA SER A 320 -62.66 -30.57 -4.02
C SER A 320 -63.88 -29.72 -4.39
N HIS A 321 -63.96 -28.48 -3.90
CA HIS A 321 -65.06 -27.58 -4.25
C HIS A 321 -65.03 -27.15 -5.73
N VAL A 322 -63.83 -27.08 -6.32
CA VAL A 322 -63.65 -26.79 -7.74
C VAL A 322 -63.93 -28.03 -8.60
N SER A 323 -63.59 -29.25 -8.14
CA SER A 323 -63.90 -30.48 -8.88
C SER A 323 -65.39 -30.75 -9.01
N ASP A 324 -66.18 -30.47 -7.95
CA ASP A 324 -67.65 -30.62 -8.00
C ASP A 324 -68.31 -29.68 -9.02
N LYS A 325 -67.66 -28.56 -9.35
CA LYS A 325 -68.16 -27.59 -10.34
C LYS A 325 -67.94 -28.05 -11.79
N PHE A 326 -66.99 -28.96 -12.02
CA PHE A 326 -66.73 -29.54 -13.35
C PHE A 326 -67.60 -30.78 -13.64
N GLU A 327 -68.18 -31.43 -12.62
CA GLU A 327 -69.15 -32.51 -12.83
C GLU A 327 -70.54 -32.01 -13.27
N THR A 328 -70.87 -30.73 -13.07
CA THR A 328 -72.15 -30.13 -13.52
C THR A 328 -72.21 -29.69 -14.98
N ILE A 329 -71.14 -29.87 -15.78
CA ILE A 329 -71.21 -29.75 -17.25
C ILE A 329 -71.39 -31.15 -17.84
N SER A 330 -72.47 -31.82 -17.45
CA SER A 330 -72.96 -33.00 -18.18
C SER A 330 -73.58 -32.52 -19.48
N PHE A 331 -72.94 -32.87 -20.60
CA PHE A 331 -73.53 -32.83 -21.92
C PHE A 331 -74.92 -33.49 -21.88
N THR A 332 -75.95 -32.72 -22.26
CA THR A 332 -77.22 -33.27 -22.75
C THR A 332 -77.48 -32.68 -24.12
#